data_AF-A0A4R8WG26-F1
#
_entry.id   AF-A0A4R8WG26-F1
#
_cell.length_a   1.000
_cell.length_b   1.000
_cell.length_c   1.000
_cell.angle_alpha   90.00
_cell.angle_beta   90.00
_cell.angle_gamma   90.00
#
_symmetry.space_group_name_H-M   'P 1'
#
loop_
_entity.id
_entity.type
_entity.pdbx_description
1 polymer ?
#
loop_
_entity_poly.entity_id
_entity_poly.type
_entity_poly.pdbx_seq_one_letter_code
_entity_poly.pdbx_strand_id
1 'polypeptide(L)'
;MSADRVDAARPPSAPTPGRPGPRPTPSAAAPAPSDDAPAPPVLDGELEARVTAAEALPLKDRAAGYLQLHDSLRDHLEGGDVPRSKAE
;
A
#
# COMPACT_ATOMS: atom_id res chain seq x y z
N MET A 1 -68.35 34.59 -1.79
CA MET A 1 -68.52 33.27 -1.15
C MET A 1 -67.67 32.26 -1.88
N SER A 2 -67.06 31.35 -1.11
CA SER A 2 -66.46 30.07 -1.50
C SER A 2 -65.03 30.08 -2.04
N ALA A 3 -64.15 29.64 -1.15
CA ALA A 3 -62.80 29.13 -1.40
C ALA A 3 -62.86 27.81 -2.20
N ASP A 4 -61.83 27.54 -2.99
CA ASP A 4 -61.36 26.15 -3.16
C ASP A 4 -59.87 26.13 -3.50
N ARG A 5 -59.26 24.98 -3.24
CA ARG A 5 -57.91 24.77 -2.74
C ARG A 5 -56.81 25.03 -3.77
N VAL A 6 -55.69 25.56 -3.28
CA VAL A 6 -54.39 25.46 -3.93
C VAL A 6 -54.02 23.97 -3.95
N ASP A 7 -54.13 23.35 -5.12
CA ASP A 7 -53.51 22.06 -5.40
C ASP A 7 -52.00 22.26 -5.31
N ALA A 8 -51.43 21.93 -4.15
CA ALA A 8 -50.01 21.94 -3.92
C ALA A 8 -49.41 20.81 -4.75
N ALA A 9 -49.07 21.12 -6.01
CA ALA A 9 -48.26 20.28 -6.86
C ALA A 9 -46.97 19.94 -6.10
N ARG A 10 -46.94 18.71 -5.61
CA ARG A 10 -45.82 18.09 -4.90
C ARG A 10 -44.53 18.34 -5.70
N PRO A 11 -43.49 18.97 -5.12
CA PRO A 11 -42.22 19.10 -5.82
C PRO A 11 -41.65 17.69 -6.10
N PRO A 12 -40.98 17.48 -7.25
CA PRO A 12 -40.35 16.21 -7.53
C PRO A 12 -39.35 15.91 -6.40
N SER A 13 -39.48 14.72 -5.83
CA SER A 13 -38.60 14.22 -4.77
C SER A 13 -37.14 14.42 -5.18
N ALA A 14 -36.40 15.19 -4.39
CA ALA A 14 -34.96 15.33 -4.54
C ALA A 14 -34.31 13.93 -4.55
N PRO A 15 -33.23 13.70 -5.32
CA PRO A 15 -32.50 12.45 -5.25
C PRO A 15 -32.01 12.27 -3.82
N THR A 16 -32.43 11.19 -3.19
CA THR A 16 -31.97 10.80 -1.86
C THR A 16 -30.43 10.76 -1.90
N PRO A 17 -29.72 11.47 -1.01
CA PRO A 17 -28.28 11.25 -0.85
C PRO A 17 -28.11 9.75 -0.58
N GLY A 18 -27.37 9.08 -1.47
CA GLY A 18 -27.13 7.65 -1.34
C GLY A 18 -26.74 7.33 0.10
N ARG A 19 -27.42 6.35 0.70
CA ARG A 19 -27.08 5.81 2.01
C ARG A 19 -25.56 5.65 2.06
N PRO A 20 -24.86 6.17 3.09
CA PRO A 20 -23.44 5.95 3.20
C PRO A 20 -23.21 4.45 3.08
N GLY A 21 -22.48 4.03 2.03
CA GLY A 21 -22.02 2.65 1.93
C GLY A 21 -21.26 2.30 3.20
N PRO A 22 -21.15 1.01 3.56
CA PRO A 22 -20.33 0.63 4.70
C PRO A 22 -18.95 1.26 4.51
N ARG A 23 -18.51 2.05 5.50
CA ARG A 23 -17.15 2.60 5.52
C ARG A 23 -16.21 1.40 5.33
N PRO A 24 -15.28 1.39 4.35
CA PRO A 24 -14.27 0.35 4.31
C PRO A 24 -13.58 0.37 5.67
N THR A 25 -13.74 -0.71 6.42
CA THR A 25 -12.97 -0.92 7.64
C THR A 25 -11.50 -0.83 7.22
N PRO A 26 -10.65 -0.04 7.90
CA PRO A 26 -9.21 -0.16 7.66
C PRO A 26 -8.90 -1.64 7.83
N SER A 27 -8.29 -2.22 6.79
CA SER A 27 -7.90 -3.62 6.72
C SER A 27 -7.38 -4.02 8.09
N ALA A 28 -8.02 -5.02 8.69
CA ALA A 28 -7.72 -5.50 10.03
C ALA A 28 -6.20 -5.52 10.25
N ALA A 29 -5.76 -5.08 11.42
CA ALA A 29 -4.35 -5.07 11.81
C ALA A 29 -3.69 -6.35 11.29
N ALA A 30 -2.63 -6.17 10.49
CA ALA A 30 -1.93 -7.29 9.87
C ALA A 30 -1.70 -8.38 10.93
N PRO A 31 -2.05 -9.65 10.66
CA PRO A 31 -1.82 -10.71 11.62
C PRO A 31 -0.35 -10.69 12.01
N ALA A 32 -0.07 -10.81 13.32
CA ALA A 32 1.28 -10.98 13.82
C ALA A 32 1.98 -12.08 13.01
N PRO A 33 3.29 -11.92 12.69
CA PRO A 33 4.01 -12.92 11.92
C PRO A 33 3.84 -14.27 12.63
N SER A 34 3.17 -15.20 11.96
CA SER A 34 3.03 -16.56 12.48
C SER A 34 4.42 -17.19 12.49
N ASP A 35 4.78 -17.90 13.56
CA ASP A 35 6.07 -18.62 13.72
C ASP A 35 6.37 -19.64 12.60
N ASP A 36 5.39 -19.91 11.73
CA ASP A 36 5.47 -20.81 10.56
C ASP A 36 5.69 -20.07 9.23
N ALA A 37 5.92 -18.75 9.27
CA ALA A 37 6.40 -18.03 8.10
C ALA A 37 7.83 -18.54 7.79
N PRO A 38 8.12 -19.01 6.56
CA PRO A 38 9.48 -19.36 6.20
C PRO A 38 10.37 -18.16 6.56
N ALA A 39 11.45 -18.44 7.28
CA ALA A 39 12.43 -17.43 7.65
C ALA A 39 12.69 -16.57 6.40
N PRO A 40 12.63 -15.22 6.51
CA PRO A 40 12.88 -14.38 5.37
C PRO A 40 14.18 -14.88 4.72
N PRO A 41 14.20 -15.09 3.38
CA PRO A 41 15.39 -15.60 2.73
C PRO A 41 16.56 -14.79 3.23
N VAL A 42 17.60 -15.45 3.72
CA VAL A 42 18.81 -14.79 4.21
C VAL A 42 19.32 -13.97 3.02
N LEU A 43 18.97 -12.70 3.00
CA LEU A 43 19.45 -11.74 2.03
C LEU A 43 20.95 -11.67 2.28
N ASP A 44 21.77 -11.72 1.23
CA ASP A 44 23.23 -11.60 1.37
C ASP A 44 23.56 -10.46 2.37
N GLY A 45 24.52 -10.67 3.28
CA GLY A 45 24.76 -9.73 4.39
C GLY A 45 25.05 -8.29 3.94
N GLU A 46 25.49 -8.10 2.70
CA GLU A 46 25.60 -6.79 2.07
C GLU A 46 24.22 -6.15 1.78
N LEU A 47 23.27 -6.91 1.24
CA LEU A 47 21.92 -6.44 0.97
C LEU A 47 21.20 -6.08 2.28
N GLU A 48 21.32 -6.91 3.32
CA GLU A 48 20.76 -6.62 4.64
C GLU A 48 21.34 -5.33 5.23
N ALA A 49 22.66 -5.12 5.11
CA ALA A 49 23.30 -3.88 5.55
C ALA A 49 22.80 -2.65 4.77
N ARG A 50 22.58 -2.78 3.46
CA ARG A 50 22.10 -1.68 2.60
C ARG A 50 20.63 -1.34 2.89
N VAL A 51 19.78 -2.34 3.16
CA VAL A 51 18.40 -2.12 3.61
C VAL A 51 18.38 -1.43 4.96
N THR A 52 19.17 -1.91 5.92
CA THR A 52 19.29 -1.31 7.25
C THR A 52 19.75 0.15 7.19
N ALA A 53 20.70 0.46 6.30
CA ALA A 53 21.16 1.83 6.07
C ALA A 53 20.05 2.75 5.52
N ALA A 54 19.21 2.25 4.61
CA ALA A 54 18.04 3.00 4.12
C ALA A 54 16.99 3.22 5.23
N GLU A 55 16.81 2.25 6.12
CA GLU A 55 15.89 2.35 7.26
C GLU A 55 16.39 3.30 8.36
N ALA A 56 17.70 3.46 8.50
CA ALA A 56 18.29 4.42 9.43
C ALA A 56 18.03 5.89 9.03
N LEU A 57 17.60 6.15 7.79
CA LEU A 57 17.26 7.49 7.33
C LEU A 57 15.97 8.01 8.00
N PRO A 58 15.83 9.36 8.13
CA PRO A 58 14.56 9.96 8.51
C PRO A 58 13.43 9.51 7.60
N LEU A 59 12.21 9.36 8.15
CA LEU A 59 11.07 8.80 7.41
C LEU A 59 10.82 9.45 6.04
N LYS A 60 10.96 10.78 5.97
CA LYS A 60 10.82 11.57 4.73
C LYS A 60 11.83 11.21 3.64
N ASP A 61 12.98 10.66 4.01
CA ASP A 61 14.11 10.37 3.12
C ASP A 61 14.19 8.87 2.78
N ARG A 62 13.53 8.00 3.55
CA ARG A 62 13.55 6.53 3.32
C ARG A 62 13.07 6.14 1.93
N ALA A 63 12.02 6.78 1.43
CA ALA A 63 11.49 6.49 0.09
C ALA A 63 12.55 6.72 -1.00
N ALA A 64 13.33 7.81 -0.90
CA ALA A 64 14.43 8.08 -1.82
C ALA A 64 15.56 7.05 -1.65
N GLY A 65 15.88 6.66 -0.41
CA GLY A 65 16.85 5.60 -0.13
C GLY A 65 16.48 4.24 -0.75
N TYR A 66 15.21 3.83 -0.64
CA TYR A 66 14.74 2.60 -1.28
C TYR A 66 14.73 2.67 -2.80
N LEU A 67 14.40 3.82 -3.40
CA LEU A 67 14.47 3.99 -4.86
C LEU A 67 15.91 3.82 -5.36
N GLN A 68 16.88 4.42 -4.69
CA GLN A 68 18.30 4.28 -5.05
C GLN A 68 18.78 2.83 -4.90
N LEU A 69 18.39 2.16 -3.81
CA LEU A 69 18.71 0.74 -3.61
C LEU A 69 18.11 -0.12 -4.72
N HIS A 70 16.84 0.11 -5.05
CA HIS A 70 16.15 -0.60 -6.12
C HIS A 70 16.86 -0.40 -7.47
N ASP A 71 17.16 0.84 -7.84
CA ASP A 71 17.83 1.12 -9.12
C ASP A 71 19.21 0.46 -9.19
N SER A 72 19.99 0.51 -8.11
CA SER A 72 21.28 -0.19 -8.04
C SER A 72 21.15 -1.71 -8.19
N LEU A 73 20.12 -2.32 -7.59
CA LEU A 73 19.88 -3.76 -7.71
C LEU A 73 19.43 -4.13 -9.12
N ARG A 74 18.55 -3.32 -9.72
CA ARG A 74 18.11 -3.50 -11.10
C ARG A 74 19.29 -3.44 -12.06
N ASP A 75 20.13 -2.40 -11.95
CA ASP A 75 21.28 -2.21 -12.84
C ASP A 75 22.28 -3.38 -12.73
N HIS A 76 22.49 -3.91 -11.52
CA HIS A 76 23.35 -5.07 -11.27
C HIS A 76 22.80 -6.36 -11.90
N LEU A 77 21.49 -6.60 -11.76
CA LEU A 77 20.83 -7.78 -12.31
C LEU A 77 20.68 -7.71 -13.83
N GLU A 78 20.37 -6.53 -14.38
CA GLU A 78 20.37 -6.29 -15.84
C GLU A 78 21.76 -6.43 -16.44
N GLY A 79 22.80 -6.10 -15.69
CA GLY A 79 24.21 -6.32 -16.04
C GLY A 79 24.64 -7.80 -16.02
N GLY A 80 23.79 -8.71 -15.56
CA GLY A 80 24.08 -10.14 -15.52
C GLY A 80 24.99 -10.57 -14.37
N ASP A 81 25.23 -9.70 -13.39
CA ASP A 81 25.96 -10.03 -12.16
C ASP A 81 25.00 -10.72 -11.19
N VAL A 82 24.57 -11.92 -11.55
CA VAL A 82 23.83 -12.80 -10.64
C VAL A 82 24.82 -13.82 -10.15
N PRO A 83 25.09 -13.94 -8.84
CA PRO A 83 25.95 -14.98 -8.32
C PRO A 83 25.33 -16.32 -8.71
N ARG A 84 25.95 -17.00 -9.68
CA ARG A 84 25.61 -18.39 -9.95
C ARG A 84 26.09 -19.17 -8.74
N SER A 85 25.15 -19.56 -7.88
CA SER A 85 25.38 -20.58 -6.87
C SER A 85 26.12 -21.73 -7.55
N LYS A 86 27.40 -21.92 -7.19
CA LYS A 86 28.14 -23.07 -7.67
C LYS A 86 27.42 -24.30 -7.14
N ALA A 87 26.65 -24.95 -8.00
CA ALA A 87 26.27 -26.34 -7.81
C ALA A 87 27.57 -27.14 -7.90
N GLU A 88 28.02 -27.64 -6.75
CA GLU A 88 28.96 -28.75 -6.64
C GLU A 88 28.15 -30.05 -6.51
#